data_AF-A0A353WS28-F1
#
_entry.id   AF-A0A353WS28-F1
#
_cell.length_a   1.000
_cell.length_b   1.000
_cell.length_c   1.000
_cell.angle_alpha   90.00
_cell.angle_beta   90.00
_cell.angle_gamma   90.00
#
_symmetry.space_group_name_H-M   'P 1'
#
loop_
_entity.id
_entity.type
_entity.pdbx_description
1 polymer ?
#
loop_
_entity_poly.entity_id
_entity_poly.type
_entity_poly.pdbx_seq_one_letter_code
_entity_poly.pdbx_strand_id
1 'polypeptide(L)' 'VGIGTDYDGIEVCPCGLEDISKFPALWEEMRRRGFGRKEISMIAGGNFLRVMRDNRR' A
#
# COMPACT_ATOMS: atom_id res chain seq x y z
N VAL A 1 3.14 2.22 9.04
CA VAL A 1 2.15 1.45 8.26
C VAL A 1 2.66 1.30 6.83
N GLY A 2 2.47 0.13 6.22
CA GLY A 2 2.79 -0.15 4.81
C GLY A 2 1.77 -1.13 4.23
N ILE A 3 1.93 -1.50 2.96
CA ILE A 3 1.08 -2.49 2.26
C ILE A 3 1.91 -3.75 1.96
N GLY A 4 1.34 -4.91 2.21
CA GLY A 4 1.82 -6.21 1.73
C GLY A 4 0.62 -7.02 1.27
N THR A 5 0.55 -7.36 -0.01
CA THR A 5 -0.65 -7.96 -0.63
C THR A 5 -0.68 -9.46 -0.53
N ASP A 6 0.50 -10.09 -0.47
CA ASP A 6 0.65 -11.53 -0.62
C ASP A 6 -0.02 -12.08 -1.91
N TYR A 7 -0.06 -11.26 -2.96
CA TYR A 7 -0.48 -11.71 -4.28
C TYR A 7 0.38 -12.90 -4.74
N ASP A 8 -0.26 -13.85 -5.40
CA ASP A 8 0.30 -15.16 -5.76
C ASP A 8 0.69 -16.06 -4.55
N GLY A 9 0.47 -15.59 -3.31
CA GLY A 9 0.69 -16.33 -2.05
C GLY A 9 -0.58 -16.77 -1.32
N ILE A 10 -1.74 -16.17 -1.64
CA ILE A 10 -3.06 -16.49 -1.06
C ILE A 10 -4.06 -16.98 -2.10
N GLU A 11 -5.02 -17.81 -1.67
CA GLU A 11 -6.05 -18.36 -2.56
C GLU A 11 -7.17 -17.38 -2.91
N VAL A 12 -7.47 -16.43 -2.01
CA VAL A 12 -8.63 -15.52 -2.15
C VAL A 12 -8.21 -14.09 -1.83
N CYS A 13 -8.43 -13.20 -2.78
CA CYS A 13 -8.22 -11.76 -2.62
C CYS A 13 -9.52 -11.04 -2.21
N PRO A 14 -9.43 -9.89 -1.51
CA PRO A 14 -10.60 -9.04 -1.28
C PRO A 14 -11.24 -8.57 -2.60
N CYS A 15 -12.56 -8.45 -2.62
CA CYS A 15 -13.29 -7.91 -3.76
C CYS A 15 -12.83 -6.46 -4.07
N GLY A 16 -12.53 -6.19 -5.34
CA GLY A 16 -11.96 -4.94 -5.80
C GLY A 16 -10.44 -4.81 -5.63
N LEU A 17 -9.76 -5.86 -5.14
CA LEU A 17 -8.30 -5.97 -4.98
C LEU A 17 -7.81 -7.33 -5.51
N GLU A 18 -8.31 -7.78 -6.66
CA GLU A 18 -8.02 -9.10 -7.23
C GLU A 18 -6.57 -9.25 -7.71
N ASP A 19 -5.93 -8.15 -8.11
CA ASP A 19 -4.59 -8.17 -8.68
C ASP A 19 -3.87 -6.81 -8.51
N ILE A 20 -2.63 -6.74 -8.98
CA ILE A 20 -1.78 -5.54 -8.85
C ILE A 20 -2.36 -4.30 -9.55
N SER A 21 -3.18 -4.46 -10.59
CA SER A 21 -3.81 -3.34 -11.31
C SER A 21 -4.84 -2.60 -10.47
N LYS A 22 -5.28 -3.17 -9.34
CA LYS A 22 -6.36 -2.61 -8.49
C LYS A 22 -5.90 -1.56 -7.48
N PHE A 23 -4.60 -1.36 -7.31
CA PHE A 23 -4.05 -0.37 -6.37
C PHE A 23 -4.60 1.07 -6.52
N PRO A 24 -4.90 1.59 -7.73
CA PRO A 24 -5.55 2.90 -7.86
C PRO A 24 -6.86 3.02 -7.07
N ALA A 25 -7.68 1.95 -7.01
CA ALA A 25 -8.92 1.95 -6.25
C ALA A 25 -8.67 2.05 -4.74
N LEU A 26 -7.62 1.41 -4.23
CA LEU A 26 -7.21 1.53 -2.83
C LEU A 26 -6.82 2.97 -2.49
N TRP A 27 -6.05 3.63 -3.36
CA TRP A 27 -5.63 5.03 -3.17
C TRP A 27 -6.80 6.00 -3.23
N GLU A 28 -7.75 5.77 -4.13
CA GLU A 28 -8.98 6.55 -4.21
C GLU A 28 -9.82 6.41 -2.95
N GLU A 29 -10.00 5.18 -2.44
CA GLU A 29 -10.76 4.93 -1.23
C GLU A 29 -10.10 5.56 0.00
N MET A 30 -8.77 5.51 0.11
CA MET A 30 -8.04 6.22 1.16
C MET A 30 -8.27 7.74 1.07
N ARG A 31 -8.19 8.32 -0.14
CA ARG A 31 -8.48 9.74 -0.34
C ARG A 31 -9.92 10.09 0.06
N ARG A 32 -10.89 9.24 -0.28
CA ARG A 32 -12.30 9.40 0.10
C ARG A 32 -12.50 9.39 1.62
N ARG A 33 -11.67 8.63 2.33
CA ARG A 33 -11.64 8.57 3.80
C ARG A 33 -10.86 9.71 4.47
N GLY A 34 -10.35 10.67 3.69
CA GLY A 34 -9.69 11.87 4.22
C GLY A 34 -8.17 11.75 4.37
N PHE A 35 -7.54 10.68 3.88
CA PHE A 35 -6.09 10.57 3.92
C PHE A 35 -5.45 11.60 2.98
N GLY A 36 -4.46 12.33 3.49
CA GLY A 36 -3.71 13.30 2.72
C GLY A 36 -2.73 12.64 1.74
N ARG A 37 -2.35 13.37 0.68
CA ARG A 37 -1.36 12.90 -0.31
C ARG A 37 -0.05 12.41 0.33
N LYS A 38 0.43 13.13 1.36
CA LYS A 38 1.66 12.77 2.08
C LYS A 38 1.50 11.44 2.82
N GLU A 39 0.36 11.21 3.48
CA GLU A 39 0.09 9.98 4.21
C GLU A 39 0.01 8.78 3.27
N ILE A 40 -0.72 8.92 2.16
CA ILE A 40 -0.81 7.88 1.12
C ILE A 40 0.58 7.56 0.56
N SER A 41 1.40 8.57 0.26
CA SER A 41 2.77 8.35 -0.22
C SER A 41 3.67 7.63 0.80
N MET A 42 3.52 7.94 2.09
CA MET A 42 4.25 7.22 3.15
C MET A 42 3.78 5.77 3.27
N ILE A 43 2.48 5.49 3.13
CA ILE A 43 1.91 4.13 3.18
C ILE A 43 2.31 3.31 1.93
N ALA A 44 2.30 3.93 0.75
CA ALA A 44 2.61 3.28 -0.52
C ALA A 44 4.08 2.82 -0.66
N GLY A 45 4.97 3.27 0.23
CA GLY A 45 6.36 2.81 0.25
C GLY A 45 7.33 3.70 1.02
N GLY A 46 6.98 4.96 1.27
CA GLY A 46 7.87 5.89 1.98
C GLY A 46 8.28 5.40 3.37
N ASN A 47 7.35 4.80 4.12
CA ASN A 47 7.63 4.21 5.43
C ASN A 47 8.59 3.02 5.32
N PHE A 48 8.43 2.17 4.31
CA PHE A 48 9.31 1.02 4.07
C PHE A 48 10.72 1.48 3.71
N LEU A 49 10.85 2.42 2.76
CA LEU A 49 12.14 2.97 2.33
C LEU A 49 12.88 3.67 3.47
N ARG A 50 12.15 4.39 4.34
CA ARG A 50 12.73 5.01 5.54
C ARG A 50 13.39 3.95 6.43
N VAL A 51 12.66 2.89 6.78
CA VAL A 51 13.19 1.81 7.62
C VAL A 51 14.37 1.10 6.96
N MET A 52 14.32 0.82 5.66
CA MET A 52 15.42 0.20 4.93
C MET A 52 16.69 1.07 4.93
N ARG A 53 16.55 2.39 4.86
CA ARG A 53 17.68 3.32 4.96
C ARG A 53 18.24 3.37 6.37
N ASP A 54 17.38 3.44 7.38
CA ASP A 54 17.77 3.51 8.79
C ASP A 54 18.54 2.25 9.25
N ASN A 55 18.40 1.12 8.53
CA ASN A 55 19.04 -0.16 8.83
C ASN A 55 20.19 -0.55 7.88
N ARG A 56 20.60 0.33 6.95
CA ARG A 56 21.83 0.08 6.18
C ARG A 56 23.04 0.36 7.07
N ARG A 57 23.89 -0.65 7.24
CA ARG A 57 25.24 -0.52 7.80
C ARG A 57 26.23 -0.18 6.70
#